data_AF-A0A7C5DPA7-F1
#
_entry.id   AF-A0A7C5DPA7-F1
#
_cell.length_a   1.000
_cell.length_b   1.000
_cell.length_c   1.000
_cell.angle_alpha   90.00
_cell.angle_beta   90.00
_cell.angle_gamma   90.00
#
_symmetry.space_group_name_H-M   'P 1'
#
loop_
_entity.id
_entity.type
_entity.pdbx_description
1 polymer ?
#
loop_
_entity_poly.entity_id
_entity_poly.type
_entity_poly.pdbx_seq_one_letter_code
_entity_poly.pdbx_strand_id
1 'polypeptide(L)' 'SALAFVQTLPAGVYVSMNGKYFKWDKVQKNRKTGIFEEI' A
#
# COMPACT_ATOMS: atom_id res chain seq x y z
N SER A 1 8.85 3.10 -3.66
CA SER A 1 9.42 3.75 -2.46
C SER A 1 8.33 4.58 -1.82
N ALA A 2 8.14 4.52 -0.50
CA ALA A 2 7.07 5.27 0.18
C ALA A 2 7.18 6.79 -0.02
N LEU A 3 8.42 7.30 -0.11
CA LEU A 3 8.70 8.73 -0.33
C LEU A 3 8.22 9.23 -1.70
N ALA A 4 8.34 8.42 -2.75
CA ALA A 4 7.83 8.80 -4.07
C ALA A 4 6.29 8.88 -4.07
N PHE A 5 5.63 8.02 -3.29
CA PHE A 5 4.17 7.99 -3.22
C PHE A 5 3.61 9.16 -2.41
N VAL A 6 4.23 9.55 -1.29
CA VAL A 6 3.77 10.73 -0.52
C VAL A 6 3.88 12.04 -1.32
N GLN A 7 4.79 12.11 -2.30
CA GLN A 7 4.96 13.29 -3.16
C GLN A 7 3.95 13.35 -4.31
N THR A 8 3.40 12.20 -4.74
CA THR A 8 2.64 12.08 -5.99
C THR A 8 1.17 11.73 -5.79
N LEU A 9 0.82 11.07 -4.69
CA LEU A 9 -0.55 10.70 -4.38
C LEU A 9 -1.30 11.87 -3.73
N PRO A 10 -2.61 12.01 -3.99
CA PRO A 10 -3.47 12.91 -3.22
C PRO A 10 -3.41 12.61 -1.72
N ALA A 11 -3.78 13.59 -0.90
CA ALA A 11 -3.87 13.39 0.54
C ALA A 11 -4.84 12.23 0.86
N GLY A 12 -4.37 11.30 1.68
CA GLY A 12 -5.10 10.10 2.05
C GLY A 12 -4.21 9.12 2.82
N VAL A 13 -4.77 7.97 3.18
CA VAL A 13 -4.04 6.92 3.90
C VAL A 13 -3.76 5.77 2.93
N TYR A 14 -2.49 5.41 2.81
CA TYR A 14 -2.01 4.39 1.88
C TYR A 14 -1.02 3.46 2.55
N VAL A 15 -0.98 2.21 2.10
CA VAL A 15 0.02 1.22 2.50
C VAL A 15 0.98 1.01 1.35
N SER A 16 2.29 1.19 1.57
CA SER A 16 3.32 0.96 0.55
C SER A 16 4.15 -0.28 0.88
N MET A 17 4.27 -1.21 -0.05
CA MET A 17 5.11 -2.42 0.08
C MET A 17 5.64 -2.88 -1.28
N ASN A 18 6.92 -3.26 -1.35
CA ASN A 18 7.56 -3.82 -2.56
C ASN A 18 7.40 -2.94 -3.82
N GLY A 19 7.47 -1.62 -3.67
CA GLY A 19 7.34 -0.68 -4.79
C GLY A 19 5.91 -0.50 -5.31
N LYS A 20 4.90 -1.07 -4.65
CA LYS A 20 3.47 -0.83 -4.90
C LYS A 20 2.86 -0.03 -3.75
N TYR A 21 1.75 0.63 -4.03
CA TYR A 21 0.90 1.26 -3.02
C TYR A 21 -0.50 0.63 -3.07
N PHE A 22 -1.18 0.63 -1.93
CA PHE A 22 -2.53 0.14 -1.77
C PHE A 22 -3.34 1.17 -0.97
N LYS A 23 -4.64 1.29 -1.25
CA LYS A 23 -5.51 2.08 -0.39
C LYS A 23 -5.72 1.35 0.94
N TRP A 24 -5.68 2.09 2.05
CA TRP A 24 -5.78 1.51 3.39
C TRP A 24 -7.07 0.71 3.64
N ASP A 25 -8.16 1.09 2.96
CA ASP A 25 -9.50 0.49 3.06
C ASP A 25 -9.71 -0.68 2.08
N LYS A 26 -8.78 -0.92 1.15
CA LYS A 26 -8.90 -1.94 0.09
C LYS A 26 -7.72 -2.90 0.08
N VAL A 27 -7.18 -3.22 1.25
CA VAL A 27 -5.99 -4.04 1.35
C VAL A 27 -6.07 -4.99 2.53
N GLN A 28 -5.65 -6.25 2.33
CA GLN A 28 -5.54 -7.25 3.39
C GLN A 28 -4.15 -7.88 3.40
N LYS A 29 -3.58 -8.07 4.59
CA LYS A 29 -2.28 -8.75 4.73
C LYS A 29 -2.47 -10.25 4.59
N ASN A 30 -1.92 -10.83 3.54
CA ASN A 30 -1.76 -12.27 3.43
C ASN A 30 -0.66 -12.72 4.38
N ARG A 31 -1.04 -13.36 5.50
CA ARG A 31 -0.09 -13.80 6.53
C ARG A 31 0.76 -15.00 6.09
N LYS A 32 0.37 -15.72 5.05
CA LYS A 32 1.15 -16.84 4.51
C LYS A 32 2.31 -16.34 3.66
N THR A 33 2.05 -15.38 2.77
CA THR A 33 3.06 -14.81 1.87
C THR A 33 3.78 -13.60 2.48
N GLY A 34 3.20 -12.99 3.51
CA GLY A 34 3.70 -11.77 4.15
C GLY A 34 3.41 -10.49 3.37
N ILE A 35 2.67 -10.57 2.25
CA ILE A 35 2.43 -9.47 1.32
C ILE A 35 0.99 -8.95 1.48
N PHE A 36 0.80 -7.67 1.18
CA PHE A 36 -0.52 -7.05 1.08
C PHE A 36 -1.16 -7.35 -0.28
N GLU A 37 -2.42 -7.76 -0.26
CA GLU A 37 -3.24 -8.08 -1.43
C GLU A 37 -4.47 -7.16 -1.47
N GLU A 38 -4.96 -6.83 -2.68
CA GLU A 38 -6.19 -6.06 -2.84
C GLU A 38 -7.41 -6.90 -2.45
N ILE A 39 -8.40 -6.24 -1.87
CA ILE A 39 -9.72 -6.82 -1.53
C ILE A 39 -10.67 -6.66 -2.72
#